data_AF-A0A958XIF8-F1
#
_entry.id   AF-A0A958XIF8-F1
#
_cell.length_a   1.000
_cell.length_b   1.000
_cell.length_c   1.000
_cell.angle_alpha   90.00
_cell.angle_beta   90.00
_cell.angle_gamma   90.00
#
_symmetry.space_group_name_H-M   'P 1'
#
loop_
_entity.id
_entity.type
_entity.pdbx_description
1 polymer ?
#
loop_
_entity_poly.entity_id
_entity_poly.type
_entity_poly.pdbx_seq_one_letter_code
_entity_poly.pdbx_strand_id
1 'polypeptide(L)'
;MLRHDPNPEQAILLANTSVREVEMEVVFGTPSKNCAGAGICLISSRFPDKYKIPCPHAPAIIHFLPGGELVFRFRKTRITTPALRAYFKSSDFLVDEAFDLPKRLIQRWQLPKTQVPAGCYLLEEYSQEWRLYFPL
;
A
#
# COMPACT_ATOMS: atom_id res chain seq x y z
N MET A 1 3.35 38.48 28.34
CA MET A 1 3.03 37.14 27.80
C MET A 1 3.60 37.05 26.40
N LEU A 2 4.81 36.52 26.27
CA LEU A 2 5.54 36.42 25.01
C LEU A 2 5.05 35.18 24.25
N ARG A 3 4.39 35.38 23.10
CA ARG A 3 4.09 34.31 22.14
C ARG A 3 5.42 33.91 21.50
N HIS A 4 5.84 32.68 21.72
CA HIS A 4 6.94 32.08 20.97
C HIS A 4 6.36 31.63 19.63
N ASP A 5 6.71 32.36 18.57
CA ASP A 5 6.51 31.88 17.20
C ASP A 5 7.42 30.67 16.97
N PRO A 6 6.94 29.59 16.34
CA PRO A 6 7.79 28.45 16.00
C PRO A 6 8.82 28.84 14.94
N ASN A 7 10.09 28.54 15.24
CA ASN A 7 11.26 28.83 14.42
C ASN A 7 11.12 28.23 12.99
N PRO A 8 11.20 29.04 11.91
CA PRO A 8 11.10 28.57 10.53
C PRO A 8 12.24 27.65 10.06
N GLU A 9 13.32 27.48 10.84
CA GLU A 9 14.43 26.58 10.49
C GLU A 9 14.07 25.08 10.56
N GLN A 10 13.00 24.69 11.26
CA GLN A 10 12.61 23.27 11.35
C GLN A 10 11.79 22.77 10.15
N ALA A 11 11.31 23.67 9.28
CA ALA A 11 10.50 23.31 8.11
C ALA A 11 11.34 22.85 6.90
N ILE A 12 12.66 23.03 6.92
CA ILE A 12 13.52 22.87 5.73
C ILE A 12 14.08 21.44 5.60
N LEU A 13 14.04 20.61 6.64
CA LEU A 13 14.63 19.25 6.61
C LEU A 13 13.73 18.16 6.00
N LEU A 14 12.46 18.45 5.66
CA LEU A 14 11.55 17.47 5.05
C LEU A 14 11.55 17.49 3.51
N ALA A 15 12.23 18.46 2.89
CA ALA A 15 12.04 18.75 1.47
C ALA A 15 12.90 17.92 0.49
N ASN A 16 13.84 17.08 0.98
CA ASN A 16 14.80 16.38 0.11
C ASN A 16 14.86 14.85 0.24
N THR A 17 13.98 14.22 1.02
CA THR A 17 13.77 12.78 0.89
C THR A 17 12.92 12.53 -0.34
N SER A 18 13.56 12.11 -1.44
CA SER A 18 12.84 11.63 -2.62
C SER A 18 11.95 10.46 -2.21
N VAL A 19 10.65 10.71 -2.11
CA VAL A 19 9.65 9.67 -1.86
C VAL A 19 9.76 8.69 -3.01
N ARG A 20 10.18 7.46 -2.69
CA ARG A 20 10.35 6.40 -3.67
C ARG A 20 8.97 5.81 -3.94
N GLU A 21 8.38 6.15 -5.08
CA GLU A 21 7.07 5.66 -5.48
C GLU A 21 7.09 4.84 -6.77
N VAL A 22 6.13 3.93 -6.89
CA VAL A 22 5.89 3.14 -8.11
C VAL A 22 4.42 2.74 -8.18
N GLU A 23 3.85 2.82 -9.37
CA GLU A 23 2.50 2.28 -9.62
C GLU A 23 2.60 0.79 -9.95
N MET A 24 1.83 -0.02 -9.23
CA MET A 24 1.77 -1.48 -9.39
C MET A 24 0.32 -1.95 -9.34
N GLU A 25 0.07 -3.18 -9.73
CA GLU A 25 -1.22 -3.83 -9.56
C GLU A 25 -1.20 -4.71 -8.31
N VAL A 26 -2.21 -4.55 -7.45
CA VAL A 26 -2.41 -5.36 -6.25
C VAL A 26 -3.58 -6.30 -6.50
N VAL A 27 -3.32 -7.59 -6.44
CA VAL A 27 -4.34 -8.64 -6.46
C VAL A 27 -4.68 -8.99 -5.01
N PHE A 28 -5.95 -8.89 -4.66
CA PHE A 28 -6.42 -9.15 -3.30
C PHE A 28 -6.73 -10.64 -3.08
N GLY A 29 -6.65 -11.06 -1.81
CA GLY A 29 -6.93 -12.43 -1.37
C GLY A 29 -5.74 -13.08 -0.69
N THR A 30 -5.79 -14.41 -0.51
CA THR A 30 -4.74 -15.20 0.15
C THR A 30 -3.97 -16.06 -0.86
N PRO A 31 -2.62 -16.00 -0.91
CA PRO A 31 -1.83 -16.74 -1.90
C PRO A 31 -2.08 -18.25 -1.91
N SER A 32 -2.04 -18.91 -0.73
CA SER A 32 -2.22 -20.37 -0.61
C SER A 32 -3.64 -20.87 -0.95
N LYS A 33 -4.60 -19.96 -1.10
CA LYS A 33 -6.02 -20.27 -1.35
C LYS A 33 -6.49 -19.81 -2.73
N ASN A 34 -5.59 -19.71 -3.70
CA ASN A 34 -5.90 -19.25 -5.06
C ASN A 34 -6.60 -17.87 -5.06
N CYS A 35 -6.07 -16.94 -4.26
CA CYS A 35 -6.63 -15.61 -4.01
C CYS A 35 -8.04 -15.56 -3.42
N ALA A 36 -8.55 -16.66 -2.86
CA ALA A 36 -9.69 -16.60 -1.95
C ALA A 36 -9.25 -16.15 -0.55
N GLY A 37 -10.09 -15.45 0.20
CA GLY A 37 -9.79 -14.99 1.57
C GLY A 37 -9.51 -13.49 1.66
N ALA A 38 -8.87 -13.06 2.76
CA ALA A 38 -8.52 -11.67 3.01
C ALA A 38 -7.00 -11.44 2.89
N GLY A 39 -6.63 -10.28 2.35
CA GLY A 39 -5.24 -9.86 2.25
C GLY A 39 -4.80 -9.48 0.85
N ILE A 40 -3.50 -9.63 0.60
CA ILE A 40 -2.86 -9.42 -0.70
C ILE A 40 -2.36 -10.76 -1.21
N CYS A 41 -2.85 -11.16 -2.37
CA CYS A 41 -2.47 -12.40 -3.04
C CYS A 41 -1.18 -12.23 -3.85
N LEU A 42 -1.05 -11.10 -4.56
CA LEU A 42 0.08 -10.82 -5.42
C LEU A 42 0.24 -9.31 -5.65
N ILE A 43 1.48 -8.86 -5.77
CA ILE A 43 1.82 -7.54 -6.29
C ILE A 43 2.58 -7.72 -7.60
N SER A 44 2.09 -7.11 -8.67
CA SER A 44 2.68 -7.24 -10.00
C SER A 44 2.82 -5.89 -10.68
N SER A 45 3.55 -5.87 -11.80
CA SER A 45 3.44 -4.76 -12.74
C SER A 45 1.98 -4.59 -13.19
N ARG A 46 1.60 -3.38 -13.58
CA ARG A 46 0.27 -3.08 -14.15
C ARG A 46 -0.09 -4.11 -15.23
N PHE A 47 -1.27 -4.71 -15.09
CA PHE A 47 -1.78 -5.58 -16.15
C PHE A 47 -2.15 -4.74 -17.37
N PRO A 48 -1.86 -5.23 -18.60
CA PRO A 48 -2.40 -4.63 -19.80
C PRO A 48 -3.93 -4.63 -19.75
N ASP A 49 -4.60 -3.60 -20.28
CA ASP A 49 -6.06 -3.47 -20.24
C ASP A 49 -6.83 -4.68 -20.82
N LYS A 50 -6.17 -5.46 -21.68
CA LYS A 50 -6.74 -6.66 -22.31
C LYS A 50 -6.71 -7.90 -21.40
N TYR A 51 -5.97 -7.86 -20.30
CA TYR A 51 -5.76 -9.00 -19.43
C TYR A 51 -6.86 -9.08 -18.37
N LYS A 52 -7.78 -10.02 -18.54
CA LYS A 52 -8.87 -10.24 -17.59
C LYS A 52 -8.41 -11.19 -16.50
N ILE A 53 -8.21 -10.67 -15.30
CA ILE A 53 -7.94 -11.48 -14.11
C ILE A 53 -9.25 -11.66 -13.34
N PRO A 54 -9.62 -12.91 -13.00
CA PRO A 54 -10.84 -13.18 -12.24
C PRO A 54 -10.74 -12.70 -10.78
N CYS A 55 -9.53 -12.70 -10.22
CA CYS A 55 -9.27 -12.25 -8.85
C CYS A 55 -9.49 -10.73 -8.73
N PRO A 56 -10.12 -10.26 -7.64
CA PRO A 56 -10.23 -8.83 -7.37
C PRO A 56 -8.85 -8.18 -7.33
N HIS A 57 -8.69 -7.07 -8.04
CA HIS A 57 -7.44 -6.31 -8.07
C HIS A 57 -7.72 -4.81 -8.21
N ALA A 58 -6.72 -4.01 -7.86
CA ALA A 58 -6.74 -2.57 -8.08
C ALA A 58 -5.31 -2.03 -8.23
N PRO A 59 -5.11 -0.97 -9.01
CA PRO A 59 -3.83 -0.31 -9.10
C PRO A 59 -3.56 0.47 -7.81
N ALA A 60 -2.33 0.35 -7.32
CA ALA A 60 -1.83 1.06 -6.14
C ALA A 60 -0.58 1.86 -6.49
N ILE A 61 -0.46 3.04 -5.91
CA ILE A 61 0.81 3.75 -5.82
C ILE A 61 1.46 3.29 -4.51
N ILE A 62 2.54 2.52 -4.63
CA ILE A 62 3.29 2.03 -3.50
C ILE A 62 4.44 2.99 -3.25
N HIS A 63 4.66 3.38 -2.00
CA HIS A 63 5.83 4.15 -1.60
C HIS A 63 6.40 3.69 -0.27
N PHE A 64 7.70 3.91 -0.08
CA PHE A 64 8.41 3.58 1.16
C PHE A 64 8.84 4.87 1.85
N LEU A 65 8.31 5.12 3.05
CA LEU A 65 8.55 6.33 3.82
C LEU A 65 9.89 6.28 4.57
N PRO A 66 10.57 7.43 4.74
CA PRO A 66 11.66 7.56 5.70
C PRO A 66 11.11 7.26 7.11
N GLY A 67 11.41 6.07 7.64
CA GLY A 67 10.79 5.56 8.87
C GLY A 67 10.46 4.07 8.85
N GLY A 68 10.59 3.40 7.70
CA GLY A 68 10.39 1.95 7.60
C GLY A 68 8.96 1.53 7.25
N GLU A 69 8.11 2.48 6.86
CA GLU A 69 6.71 2.19 6.54
C GLU A 69 6.48 2.09 5.04
N LEU A 70 5.86 1.00 4.61
CA LEU A 70 5.44 0.76 3.23
C LEU A 70 3.95 1.10 3.11
N VAL A 71 3.63 2.04 2.21
CA VAL A 71 2.27 2.59 2.11
C VAL A 71 1.72 2.36 0.72
N PHE A 72 0.51 1.80 0.66
CA PHE A 72 -0.21 1.49 -0.57
C PHE A 72 -1.36 2.47 -0.69
N ARG A 73 -1.33 3.29 -1.76
CA ARG A 73 -2.37 4.29 -2.04
C ARG A 73 -3.25 3.82 -3.18
N PHE A 74 -4.53 3.67 -2.90
CA PHE A 74 -5.53 3.25 -3.87
C PHE A 74 -6.46 4.41 -4.19
N ARG A 75 -6.46 4.89 -5.44
CA ARG A 75 -7.40 5.95 -5.87
C ARG A 75 -8.81 5.38 -5.89
N LYS A 76 -9.77 6.05 -5.24
CA LYS A 76 -11.17 5.58 -5.18
C LYS A 76 -11.79 5.37 -6.56
N THR A 77 -11.41 6.21 -7.52
CA THR A 77 -11.85 6.13 -8.93
C THR A 77 -11.35 4.90 -9.68
N ARG A 78 -10.37 4.16 -9.14
CA ARG A 78 -9.76 2.98 -9.76
C ARG A 78 -10.01 1.68 -9.00
N ILE A 79 -10.77 1.72 -7.90
CA ILE A 79 -11.19 0.51 -7.18
C ILE A 79 -12.54 0.08 -7.72
N THR A 80 -12.66 -1.20 -8.08
CA THR A 80 -13.93 -1.76 -8.53
C THR A 80 -14.89 -1.94 -7.35
N THR A 81 -16.20 -1.83 -7.58
CA THR A 81 -17.22 -2.01 -6.54
C THR A 81 -17.08 -3.35 -5.78
N PRO A 82 -16.78 -4.49 -6.43
CA PRO A 82 -16.52 -5.73 -5.70
C PRO A 82 -15.32 -5.65 -4.76
N ALA A 83 -14.19 -5.06 -5.20
CA ALA A 83 -13.01 -4.90 -4.37
C ALA A 83 -13.26 -3.95 -3.19
N LEU A 84 -13.93 -2.83 -3.42
CA LEU A 84 -14.31 -1.87 -2.39
C LEU A 84 -15.13 -2.54 -1.27
N ARG A 85 -16.18 -3.29 -1.63
CA ARG A 85 -17.06 -3.98 -0.67
C ARG A 85 -16.34 -5.08 0.12
N ALA A 86 -15.41 -5.78 -0.51
CA ALA A 86 -14.71 -6.90 0.10
C ALA A 86 -13.58 -6.44 1.05
N TYR A 87 -12.79 -5.43 0.63
CA TYR A 87 -11.50 -5.14 1.26
C TYR A 87 -11.38 -3.74 1.89
N PHE A 88 -12.29 -2.82 1.57
CA PHE A 88 -12.22 -1.41 2.01
C PHE A 88 -13.46 -0.99 2.81
N LYS A 89 -13.99 -1.91 3.63
CA LYS A 89 -15.22 -1.72 4.42
C LYS A 89 -14.98 -1.31 5.88
N SER A 90 -13.72 -1.35 6.32
CA SER A 90 -13.30 -1.13 7.71
C SER A 90 -12.02 -0.30 7.75
N SER A 91 -11.71 0.26 8.91
CA SER A 91 -10.42 0.91 9.19
C SER A 91 -9.25 -0.07 9.28
N ASP A 92 -9.54 -1.37 9.36
CA ASP A 92 -8.54 -2.43 9.42
C ASP A 92 -8.60 -3.28 8.16
N PHE A 93 -7.43 -3.56 7.59
CA PHE A 93 -7.22 -4.46 6.48
C PHE A 93 -6.59 -5.75 6.98
N LEU A 94 -7.32 -6.85 6.87
CA LEU A 94 -6.87 -8.17 7.30
C LEU A 94 -5.99 -8.82 6.21
N VAL A 95 -4.83 -9.31 6.61
CA VAL A 95 -3.94 -10.16 5.82
C VAL A 95 -3.89 -11.53 6.48
N ASP A 96 -4.56 -12.52 5.88
CA ASP A 96 -4.66 -13.88 6.44
C ASP A 96 -3.31 -14.64 6.41
N GLU A 97 -2.48 -14.36 5.40
CA GLU A 97 -1.21 -15.01 5.16
C GLU A 97 -0.17 -13.99 4.73
N ALA A 98 1.09 -14.20 5.14
CA ALA A 98 2.18 -13.37 4.67
C ALA A 98 2.26 -13.36 3.13
N PHE A 99 2.61 -12.21 2.55
CA PHE A 99 2.77 -12.07 1.11
C PHE A 99 4.13 -11.51 0.74
N ASP A 100 4.62 -11.91 -0.43
CA ASP A 100 5.92 -11.51 -0.96
C ASP A 100 5.86 -10.10 -1.55
N LEU A 101 6.86 -9.29 -1.21
CA LEU A 101 7.14 -8.04 -1.90
C LEU A 101 7.85 -8.34 -3.23
N PRO A 102 7.54 -7.61 -4.32
CA PRO A 102 8.24 -7.80 -5.58
C PRO A 102 9.75 -7.59 -5.42
N LYS A 103 10.56 -8.55 -5.91
CA LYS A 103 12.03 -8.49 -5.84
C LYS A 103 12.61 -7.15 -6.31
N ARG A 104 12.00 -6.56 -7.33
CA ARG A 104 12.39 -5.24 -7.86
C ARG A 104 12.24 -4.12 -6.83
N LEU A 105 11.21 -4.14 -5.98
CA LEU A 105 11.03 -3.16 -4.91
C LEU A 105 12.07 -3.37 -3.82
N ILE A 106 12.25 -4.63 -3.37
CA ILE A 106 13.22 -5.00 -2.35
C ILE A 106 14.61 -4.50 -2.74
N GLN A 107 15.04 -4.78 -3.97
CA GLN A 107 16.36 -4.39 -4.46
C GLN A 107 16.50 -2.88 -4.66
N ARG A 108 15.52 -2.25 -5.35
CA ARG A 108 15.59 -0.82 -5.69
C ARG A 108 15.51 0.06 -4.46
N TRP A 109 14.72 -0.34 -3.46
CA TRP A 109 14.47 0.46 -2.27
C TRP A 109 15.24 -0.01 -1.04
N GLN A 110 16.00 -1.11 -1.15
CA GLN A 110 16.74 -1.74 -0.05
C GLN A 110 15.83 -2.01 1.15
N LEU A 111 14.67 -2.62 0.87
CA LEU A 111 13.67 -2.91 1.91
C LEU A 111 14.26 -3.88 2.94
N PRO A 112 13.99 -3.68 4.24
CA PRO A 112 14.55 -4.52 5.31
C PRO A 112 13.93 -5.93 5.35
N LYS A 113 12.75 -6.11 4.74
CA LYS A 113 12.02 -7.37 4.69
C LYS A 113 11.62 -7.69 3.25
N THR A 114 11.54 -8.99 2.96
CA THR A 114 11.07 -9.50 1.66
C THR A 114 9.59 -9.82 1.65
N GLN A 115 8.97 -9.90 2.83
CA GLN A 115 7.58 -10.26 3.04
C GLN A 115 6.92 -9.30 4.02
N VAL A 116 5.62 -9.12 3.84
CA VAL A 116 4.75 -8.53 4.86
C VAL A 116 4.06 -9.70 5.58
N PRO A 117 4.13 -9.78 6.92
CA PRO A 117 3.53 -10.90 7.66
C PRO A 117 2.00 -10.88 7.62
N ALA A 118 1.38 -11.95 8.12
CA ALA A 118 -0.05 -11.95 8.40
C ALA A 118 -0.37 -11.00 9.56
N GLY A 119 -1.54 -10.38 9.55
CA GLY A 119 -1.96 -9.44 10.58
C GLY A 119 -3.09 -8.51 10.16
N CYS A 120 -3.45 -7.60 11.07
CA CYS A 120 -4.37 -6.50 10.80
C CYS A 120 -3.57 -5.22 10.61
N TYR A 121 -3.83 -4.51 9.51
CA TYR A 121 -3.10 -3.32 9.10
C TYR A 121 -4.02 -2.13 9.00
N LEU A 122 -3.49 -0.94 9.31
CA LEU A 122 -4.26 0.29 9.27
C LEU A 122 -4.66 0.63 7.83
N LEU A 123 -5.94 0.86 7.62
CA LEU A 123 -6.54 1.33 6.38
C LEU A 123 -7.26 2.65 6.65
N GLU A 124 -6.69 3.75 6.16
CA GLU A 124 -7.27 5.08 6.31
C GLU A 124 -8.02 5.49 5.05
N GLU A 125 -9.21 6.06 5.26
CA GLU A 125 -10.01 6.68 4.21
C GLU A 125 -9.71 8.18 4.10
N TYR A 126 -9.28 8.61 2.91
CA TYR A 126 -9.17 10.02 2.55
C TYR A 126 -10.22 10.37 1.50
N SER A 127 -10.36 11.66 1.18
CA SER A 127 -11.38 12.12 0.22
C SER A 127 -11.27 11.46 -1.16
N GLN A 128 -10.05 11.24 -1.67
CA GLN A 128 -9.79 10.73 -3.02
C GLN A 128 -9.15 9.35 -3.07
N GLU A 129 -8.66 8.85 -1.95
CA GLU A 129 -7.88 7.62 -1.89
C GLU A 129 -8.06 6.88 -0.58
N TRP A 130 -7.72 5.60 -0.61
CA TRP A 130 -7.48 4.79 0.58
C TRP A 130 -5.98 4.60 0.76
N ARG A 131 -5.52 4.58 2.01
CA ARG A 131 -4.11 4.33 2.34
C ARG A 131 -4.00 3.15 3.28
N LEU A 132 -3.22 2.16 2.86
CA LEU A 132 -2.93 0.95 3.62
C LEU A 132 -1.47 0.98 4.05
N TYR A 133 -1.21 0.82 5.34
CA TYR A 133 0.10 1.00 5.96
C TYR A 133 0.66 -0.33 6.47
N PHE A 134 1.90 -0.63 6.07
CA PHE A 134 2.64 -1.82 6.50
C PHE A 134 3.97 -1.43 7.16
N PRO A 135 4.13 -1.66 8.48
CA PRO A 135 5.42 -1.48 9.13
C PRO A 135 6.39 -2.60 8.71
N LEU A 136 7.48 -2.22 8.03
CA LEU A 136 8.55 -3.14 7.61
C LEU A 136 9.74 -3.12 8.56
#